data_AF-A0A3A0B4Y2-F1
#
_entry.id   AF-A0A3A0B4Y2-F1
#
_cell.length_a   1.000
_cell.length_b   1.000
_cell.length_c   1.000
_cell.angle_alpha   90.00
_cell.angle_beta   90.00
_cell.angle_gamma   90.00
#
_symmetry.space_group_name_H-M   'P 1'
#
loop_
_entity.id
_entity.type
_entity.pdbx_description
1 polymer ?
#
loop_
_entity_poly.entity_id
_entity_poly.type
_entity_poly.pdbx_seq_one_letter_code
_entity_poly.pdbx_strand_id
1 'polypeptide(L)'
;PWIKIEEEHIMINMHLSVCHRRASLAAPRARWVGLLLIGLLVAACSGGETPAEPAAPAEASTPTTAAAAAPTSPLPSPAAPATTAPAAEPVTQPVGGAATEPVTGSAAQSSTQAITGATAGTSTGAISQAAAAQPVVTATVSANGSTAVFAPLEVAEGADCEIESHLDLVGYPELEQRMGCPTEEARFDPIGIEEFGDLPPYDRFMLWFSHEKQIYVLFPDGTYKTYADTWVEGQDPTHPCNPLGGEADSPPLPRRGFGKLWCENPDIQSVMGTVPREERLCQHAVLQRFAAGRLLACFEDATVRYFRILDDGTWDVVAQ
;
A
#
# COMPACT_ATOMS: atom_id res chain seq x y z
N PRO A 1 21.03 -22.07 -8.69
CA PRO A 1 21.57 -21.66 -10.02
C PRO A 1 20.51 -21.07 -10.99
N TRP A 2 19.47 -20.41 -10.44
CA TRP A 2 18.36 -19.81 -11.20
C TRP A 2 18.08 -18.35 -10.78
N ILE A 3 19.05 -17.68 -10.14
CA ILE A 3 18.92 -16.29 -9.65
C ILE A 3 20.14 -15.51 -10.13
N LYS A 4 20.29 -15.35 -11.44
CA LYS A 4 21.33 -14.47 -12.01
C LYS A 4 20.97 -13.83 -13.36
N ILE A 5 19.72 -13.97 -13.81
CA ILE A 5 19.28 -13.47 -15.13
C ILE A 5 18.34 -12.25 -15.02
N GLU A 6 17.81 -11.91 -13.84
CA GLU A 6 16.89 -10.76 -13.69
C GLU A 6 17.58 -9.43 -13.32
N GLU A 7 18.85 -9.41 -12.93
CA GLU A 7 19.54 -8.15 -12.56
C GLU A 7 20.01 -7.31 -13.77
N GLU A 8 20.14 -7.86 -14.97
CA GLU A 8 20.60 -7.07 -16.13
C GLU A 8 19.49 -6.31 -16.87
N HIS A 9 18.20 -6.65 -16.66
CA HIS A 9 17.11 -5.94 -17.33
C HIS A 9 16.63 -4.67 -16.61
N ILE A 10 16.95 -4.48 -15.33
CA ILE A 10 16.54 -3.28 -14.58
C ILE A 10 17.49 -2.09 -14.78
N MET A 11 18.76 -2.33 -15.15
CA MET A 11 19.72 -1.24 -15.35
C MET A 11 19.63 -0.50 -16.70
N ILE A 12 18.92 -1.03 -17.71
CA ILE A 12 18.81 -0.37 -19.02
C ILE A 12 17.74 0.73 -19.02
N ASN A 13 16.71 0.66 -18.17
CA ASN A 13 15.64 1.67 -18.13
C ASN A 13 15.94 2.89 -17.23
N MET A 14 16.97 2.86 -16.39
CA MET A 14 17.31 4.01 -15.53
C MET A 14 18.14 5.10 -16.23
N HIS A 15 18.77 4.80 -17.38
CA HIS A 15 19.64 5.75 -18.07
C HIS A 15 18.93 6.72 -19.02
N LEU A 16 17.66 6.48 -19.38
CA LEU A 16 16.89 7.36 -20.25
C LEU A 16 16.13 8.47 -19.52
N SER A 17 15.96 8.37 -18.19
CA SER A 17 15.20 9.36 -17.41
C SER A 17 16.03 10.58 -16.94
N VAL A 18 17.36 10.53 -17.05
CA VAL A 18 18.27 11.56 -16.51
C VAL A 18 18.58 12.69 -17.50
N CYS A 19 18.23 12.57 -18.78
CA CYS A 19 18.53 13.60 -19.79
C CYS A 19 17.49 14.73 -19.94
N HIS A 20 16.34 14.69 -19.24
CA HIS A 20 15.32 15.74 -19.39
C HIS A 20 15.27 16.79 -18.28
N ARG A 21 16.13 16.72 -17.25
CA ARG A 21 16.01 17.59 -16.06
C ARG A 21 17.13 18.64 -15.94
N ARG A 22 17.43 19.38 -17.02
CA ARG A 22 18.18 20.65 -16.97
C ARG A 22 17.75 21.62 -18.09
N ALA A 23 16.58 22.23 -17.94
CA ALA A 23 16.29 23.53 -18.54
C ALA A 23 14.97 24.10 -18.00
N SER A 24 14.97 24.73 -16.83
CA SER A 24 14.03 25.84 -16.57
C SER A 24 14.36 26.52 -15.24
N LEU A 25 15.20 27.56 -15.28
CA LEU A 25 15.26 28.61 -14.26
C LEU A 25 15.88 29.87 -14.93
N ALA A 26 15.03 30.68 -15.58
CA ALA A 26 15.32 32.10 -15.85
C ALA A 26 14.03 32.85 -16.26
N ALA A 27 13.52 33.63 -15.31
CA ALA A 27 12.77 34.90 -15.37
C ALA A 27 11.78 35.23 -16.52
N PRO A 28 10.66 35.94 -16.20
CA PRO A 28 9.62 36.29 -17.15
C PRO A 28 9.90 37.66 -17.81
N ARG A 29 9.96 37.72 -19.14
CA ARG A 29 9.64 38.89 -20.01
C ARG A 29 10.11 38.62 -21.45
N ALA A 30 9.27 37.97 -22.27
CA ALA A 30 9.28 38.06 -23.74
C ALA A 30 8.28 37.07 -24.37
N ARG A 31 7.01 37.09 -23.96
CA ARG A 31 5.92 36.51 -24.77
C ARG A 31 5.45 37.63 -25.68
N TRP A 32 5.74 37.57 -26.98
CA TRP A 32 4.97 38.21 -28.08
C TRP A 32 5.64 38.08 -29.47
N VAL A 33 6.89 37.60 -29.59
CA VAL A 33 7.56 37.49 -30.92
C VAL A 33 7.62 36.04 -31.46
N GLY A 34 7.40 35.02 -30.63
CA GLY A 34 7.57 33.60 -31.02
C GLY A 34 6.39 32.92 -31.74
N LEU A 35 5.26 33.62 -31.94
CA LEU A 35 4.04 33.02 -32.54
C LEU A 35 3.90 33.27 -34.05
N LEU A 36 4.81 34.05 -34.65
CA LEU A 36 4.76 34.40 -36.08
C LEU A 36 5.70 33.54 -36.96
N LEU A 37 6.56 32.70 -36.36
CA LEU A 37 7.55 31.89 -37.09
C LEU A 37 7.21 30.39 -37.21
N ILE A 38 6.22 29.89 -36.47
CA ILE A 38 5.73 28.50 -36.59
C ILE A 38 4.58 28.39 -37.61
N GLY A 39 3.88 29.49 -37.90
CA GLY A 39 2.82 29.53 -38.92
C GLY A 39 3.31 29.44 -40.37
N LEU A 40 4.61 29.59 -40.64
CA LEU A 40 5.15 29.60 -42.01
C LEU A 40 5.74 28.27 -42.49
N LEU A 41 5.77 27.23 -41.64
CA LEU A 41 6.44 25.94 -41.95
C LEU A 41 5.49 24.77 -42.21
N VAL A 42 4.17 24.97 -42.14
CA VAL A 42 3.16 23.89 -42.35
C VAL A 42 2.52 23.94 -43.76
N ALA A 43 2.94 24.86 -44.64
CA ALA A 43 2.32 25.02 -45.97
C ALA A 43 3.05 24.31 -47.14
N ALA A 44 3.89 23.29 -46.89
CA ALA A 44 4.74 22.69 -47.95
C ALA A 44 4.70 21.15 -48.08
N CYS A 45 3.72 20.46 -47.50
CA CYS A 45 3.57 19.00 -47.70
C CYS A 45 2.10 18.62 -47.90
N SER A 46 1.51 19.00 -49.03
CA SER A 46 0.25 18.45 -49.51
C SER A 46 0.34 18.08 -50.99
N GLY A 47 0.93 16.93 -51.27
CA GLY A 47 0.61 16.10 -52.43
C GLY A 47 0.27 14.72 -51.87
N GLY A 48 -0.76 14.00 -52.27
CA GLY A 48 -1.52 14.05 -53.51
C GLY A 48 -1.64 12.60 -53.95
N GLU A 49 -2.49 11.81 -53.30
CA GLU A 49 -2.74 10.41 -53.66
C GLU A 49 -4.24 10.12 -53.75
N THR A 50 -4.58 9.53 -54.88
CA THR A 50 -5.88 9.22 -55.47
C THR A 50 -6.67 8.19 -54.65
N PRO A 51 -8.00 8.27 -54.54
CA PRO A 51 -8.79 7.20 -53.92
C PRO A 51 -9.00 6.07 -54.93
N ALA A 52 -8.53 4.87 -54.55
CA ALA A 52 -8.84 3.63 -55.25
C ALA A 52 -10.23 3.08 -54.83
N GLU A 53 -10.91 2.57 -55.84
CA GLU A 53 -12.23 1.96 -55.91
C GLU A 53 -12.41 0.75 -54.95
N PRO A 54 -13.57 0.60 -54.28
CA PRO A 54 -13.83 -0.56 -53.43
C PRO A 54 -14.38 -1.74 -54.26
N ALA A 55 -13.59 -2.82 -54.33
CA ALA A 55 -14.02 -4.12 -54.84
C ALA A 55 -14.87 -4.88 -53.80
N ALA A 56 -15.85 -5.63 -54.32
CA ALA A 56 -16.86 -6.40 -53.61
C ALA A 56 -16.33 -7.51 -52.68
N PRO A 57 -17.10 -7.96 -51.68
CA PRO A 57 -16.75 -9.10 -50.83
C PRO A 57 -17.14 -10.44 -51.47
N ALA A 58 -16.17 -11.35 -51.57
CA ALA A 58 -16.37 -12.75 -51.92
C ALA A 58 -16.38 -13.64 -50.66
N GLU A 59 -17.48 -14.38 -50.53
CA GLU A 59 -17.63 -15.78 -50.10
C GLU A 59 -16.72 -16.40 -49.01
N ALA A 60 -17.41 -16.79 -47.93
CA ALA A 60 -17.44 -18.12 -47.30
C ALA A 60 -16.17 -18.99 -47.29
N SER A 61 -15.73 -19.35 -46.07
CA SER A 61 -15.27 -20.71 -45.77
C SER A 61 -15.37 -21.01 -44.26
N THR A 62 -16.13 -22.06 -43.97
CA THR A 62 -16.26 -22.80 -42.71
C THR A 62 -14.94 -23.41 -42.23
N PRO A 63 -14.76 -23.64 -40.92
CA PRO A 63 -13.92 -24.72 -40.43
C PRO A 63 -14.74 -25.90 -39.89
N THR A 64 -14.40 -27.04 -40.48
CA THR A 64 -14.74 -28.43 -40.22
C THR A 64 -14.54 -28.88 -38.77
N THR A 65 -15.57 -29.58 -38.28
CA THR A 65 -15.55 -30.50 -37.13
C THR A 65 -14.67 -31.71 -37.40
N ALA A 66 -13.77 -32.07 -36.48
CA ALA A 66 -13.23 -33.42 -36.38
C ALA A 66 -13.01 -33.81 -34.91
N ALA A 67 -13.66 -34.89 -34.52
CA ALA A 67 -13.64 -35.51 -33.21
C ALA A 67 -12.57 -36.62 -33.13
N ALA A 68 -12.37 -37.08 -31.89
CA ALA A 68 -11.77 -38.35 -31.46
C ALA A 68 -10.23 -38.44 -31.41
N ALA A 69 -9.68 -38.61 -30.21
CA ALA A 69 -9.42 -39.92 -29.60
C ALA A 69 -8.47 -39.78 -28.39
N ALA A 70 -8.86 -40.38 -27.26
CA ALA A 70 -7.94 -40.70 -26.17
C ALA A 70 -6.95 -41.79 -26.60
N PRO A 71 -5.76 -41.85 -25.99
CA PRO A 71 -5.56 -42.95 -25.07
C PRO A 71 -4.89 -42.58 -23.75
N THR A 72 -5.38 -43.26 -22.73
CA THR A 72 -4.88 -43.48 -21.38
C THR A 72 -3.37 -43.71 -21.29
N SER A 73 -2.70 -42.98 -20.39
CA SER A 73 -1.45 -43.42 -19.76
C SER A 73 -1.67 -43.58 -18.25
N PRO A 74 -1.23 -44.68 -17.64
CA PRO A 74 -1.47 -44.97 -16.23
C PRO A 74 -0.56 -44.15 -15.31
N LEU A 75 -1.16 -43.65 -14.24
CA LEU A 75 -0.54 -42.96 -13.13
C LEU A 75 0.38 -43.93 -12.35
N PRO A 76 1.65 -43.58 -12.04
CA PRO A 76 2.44 -44.35 -11.11
C PRO A 76 1.91 -44.17 -9.67
N SER A 77 1.61 -45.30 -9.05
CA SER A 77 1.22 -45.46 -7.65
C SER A 77 2.35 -44.98 -6.71
N PRO A 78 2.11 -44.05 -5.77
CA PRO A 78 3.09 -43.75 -4.74
C PRO A 78 3.12 -44.88 -3.70
N ALA A 79 4.25 -45.57 -3.65
CA ALA A 79 4.57 -46.54 -2.61
C ALA A 79 4.66 -45.82 -1.25
N ALA A 80 3.92 -46.33 -0.27
CA ALA A 80 4.01 -45.90 1.12
C ALA A 80 5.43 -46.19 1.67
N PRO A 81 6.11 -45.21 2.30
CA PRO A 81 7.27 -45.52 3.11
C PRO A 81 6.82 -46.21 4.40
N ALA A 82 7.42 -47.37 4.65
CA ALA A 82 7.22 -48.15 5.85
C ALA A 82 7.65 -47.37 7.11
N THR A 83 6.74 -47.28 8.06
CA THR A 83 6.99 -46.92 9.45
C THR A 83 8.02 -47.88 10.04
N THR A 84 9.25 -47.43 10.22
CA THR A 84 10.24 -48.12 11.06
C THR A 84 10.42 -47.29 12.32
N ALA A 85 9.84 -47.77 13.41
CA ALA A 85 10.07 -47.25 14.75
C ALA A 85 11.50 -47.61 15.20
N PRO A 86 12.33 -46.66 15.66
CA PRO A 86 13.52 -47.00 16.41
C PRO A 86 13.15 -47.27 17.88
N ALA A 87 13.58 -48.43 18.34
CA ALA A 87 13.53 -48.88 19.71
C ALA A 87 14.27 -47.91 20.65
N ALA A 88 13.66 -47.66 21.80
CA ALA A 88 14.30 -46.96 22.92
C ALA A 88 15.37 -47.87 23.54
N GLU A 89 16.62 -47.40 23.57
CA GLU A 89 17.65 -47.93 24.46
C GLU A 89 17.76 -47.04 25.71
N PRO A 90 17.79 -47.63 26.92
CA PRO A 90 18.05 -46.91 28.16
C PRO A 90 19.53 -47.02 28.53
N VAL A 91 20.28 -45.91 28.54
CA VAL A 91 21.67 -45.91 29.03
C VAL A 91 21.95 -44.69 29.92
N THR A 92 21.84 -44.95 31.22
CA THR A 92 22.67 -44.52 32.36
C THR A 92 23.34 -43.13 32.34
N GLN A 93 22.87 -42.27 33.24
CA GLN A 93 23.63 -41.13 33.79
C GLN A 93 24.65 -41.62 34.84
N PRO A 94 25.91 -41.15 34.82
CA PRO A 94 26.80 -41.26 35.96
C PRO A 94 26.62 -40.07 36.93
N VAL A 95 26.48 -40.45 38.19
CA VAL A 95 26.55 -39.63 39.39
C VAL A 95 28.00 -39.17 39.65
N GLY A 96 28.16 -37.93 40.09
CA GLY A 96 29.38 -37.42 40.75
C GLY A 96 29.76 -36.04 40.20
N GLY A 97 30.04 -35.01 40.99
CA GLY A 97 30.20 -34.89 42.42
C GLY A 97 30.68 -33.45 42.70
N ALA A 98 30.36 -32.99 43.91
CA ALA A 98 30.68 -31.71 44.54
C ALA A 98 32.00 -31.00 44.13
N ALA A 99 31.90 -29.68 43.98
CA ALA A 99 32.94 -28.74 44.40
C ALA A 99 32.30 -27.43 44.90
N THR A 100 32.14 -27.37 46.22
CA THR A 100 32.05 -26.14 47.03
C THR A 100 33.36 -25.37 46.95
N GLU A 101 33.32 -24.06 46.74
CA GLU A 101 34.06 -23.08 47.57
C GLU A 101 33.43 -21.67 47.43
N PRO A 102 33.54 -20.83 48.47
CA PRO A 102 32.81 -19.58 48.60
C PRO A 102 33.66 -18.36 48.20
N VAL A 103 33.07 -17.39 47.50
CA VAL A 103 33.65 -16.04 47.42
C VAL A 103 32.69 -15.03 48.03
N THR A 104 33.12 -14.60 49.21
CA THR A 104 32.73 -13.42 49.98
C THR A 104 32.72 -12.13 49.15
N GLY A 105 31.60 -11.42 49.23
CA GLY A 105 31.53 -9.97 49.47
C GLY A 105 32.00 -9.01 48.38
N SER A 106 31.05 -8.25 47.82
CA SER A 106 31.20 -6.79 47.79
C SER A 106 29.82 -6.12 47.73
N ALA A 107 29.64 -5.20 48.67
CA ALA A 107 28.41 -4.46 48.91
C ALA A 107 28.31 -3.22 48.01
N ALA A 108 27.06 -2.81 47.82
CA ALA A 108 26.60 -1.43 47.65
C ALA A 108 27.16 -0.62 46.47
N GLN A 109 26.27 -0.25 45.55
CA GLN A 109 25.86 1.14 45.42
C GLN A 109 24.53 1.26 44.68
N SER A 110 23.49 1.55 45.46
CA SER A 110 22.21 2.04 45.01
C SER A 110 22.38 3.53 44.69
N SER A 111 22.23 3.91 43.43
CA SER A 111 22.16 5.33 43.02
C SER A 111 20.71 5.68 42.74
N THR A 112 20.02 6.08 43.81
CA THR A 112 18.77 6.85 43.74
C THR A 112 19.13 8.26 43.27
N GLN A 113 18.78 8.63 42.03
CA GLN A 113 18.70 10.04 41.66
C GLN A 113 17.24 10.49 41.73
N ALA A 114 16.95 11.18 42.83
CA ALA A 114 15.80 12.04 42.96
C ALA A 114 16.05 13.31 42.12
N ILE A 115 15.17 13.59 41.16
CA ILE A 115 15.00 14.94 40.62
C ILE A 115 13.69 15.48 41.19
N THR A 116 13.84 16.21 42.28
CA THR A 116 12.88 17.20 42.77
C THR A 116 12.88 18.39 41.81
N GLY A 117 11.72 18.67 41.21
CA GLY A 117 11.48 19.83 40.37
C GLY A 117 9.98 20.13 40.32
N ALA A 118 9.45 20.62 41.44
CA ALA A 118 8.12 21.17 41.53
C ALA A 118 8.09 22.57 40.91
N THR A 119 7.25 22.78 39.89
CA THR A 119 6.68 24.10 39.62
C THR A 119 5.21 23.91 39.27
N ALA A 120 4.36 24.21 40.24
CA ALA A 120 2.93 24.36 40.05
C ALA A 120 2.66 25.60 39.20
N GLY A 121 2.16 25.39 37.98
CA GLY A 121 1.59 26.43 37.13
C GLY A 121 0.08 26.28 37.12
N THR A 122 -0.60 26.99 38.02
CA THR A 122 -2.05 27.20 38.00
C THR A 122 -2.38 28.12 36.82
N SER A 123 -2.96 27.59 35.74
CA SER A 123 -3.61 28.40 34.71
C SER A 123 -5.13 28.26 34.83
N THR A 124 -5.72 29.17 35.59
CA THR A 124 -7.14 29.47 35.56
C THR A 124 -7.43 30.20 34.24
N GLY A 125 -7.98 29.49 33.26
CA GLY A 125 -8.44 30.04 31.99
C GLY A 125 -9.92 29.73 31.80
N ALA A 126 -10.78 30.58 32.35
CA ALA A 126 -12.19 30.63 32.02
C ALA A 126 -12.37 31.58 30.83
N ILE A 127 -12.96 31.11 29.71
CA ILE A 127 -13.89 31.91 28.90
C ILE A 127 -14.57 31.09 27.78
N SER A 128 -15.89 31.33 27.71
CA SER A 128 -16.74 31.37 26.52
C SER A 128 -17.04 30.10 25.73
N GLN A 129 -18.08 29.42 26.21
CA GLN A 129 -18.97 28.57 25.42
C GLN A 129 -19.76 29.45 24.43
N ALA A 130 -19.37 29.46 23.16
CA ALA A 130 -20.15 30.08 22.09
C ALA A 130 -21.26 29.10 21.66
N ALA A 131 -22.50 29.45 21.99
CA ALA A 131 -23.69 28.77 21.51
C ALA A 131 -23.78 28.92 19.98
N ALA A 132 -23.63 27.81 19.26
CA ALA A 132 -23.92 27.74 17.83
C ALA A 132 -25.42 27.95 17.61
N ALA A 133 -25.77 29.06 16.97
CA ALA A 133 -27.12 29.35 16.51
C ALA A 133 -27.54 28.31 15.47
N GLN A 134 -28.68 27.65 15.69
CA GLN A 134 -29.30 26.80 14.69
C GLN A 134 -29.87 27.64 13.55
N PRO A 135 -29.71 27.23 12.28
CA PRO A 135 -30.37 27.89 11.17
C PRO A 135 -31.87 27.58 11.22
N VAL A 136 -32.68 28.60 11.49
CA VAL A 136 -34.13 28.56 11.32
C VAL A 136 -34.43 28.59 9.82
N VAL A 137 -34.79 27.45 9.25
CA VAL A 137 -35.28 27.34 7.87
C VAL A 137 -36.70 27.92 7.83
N THR A 138 -36.83 29.16 7.39
CA THR A 138 -38.14 29.77 7.11
C THR A 138 -38.56 29.38 5.70
N ALA A 139 -39.44 28.37 5.59
CA ALA A 139 -40.07 28.01 4.33
C ALA A 139 -41.12 29.08 3.97
N THR A 140 -40.79 29.94 3.01
CA THR A 140 -41.77 30.87 2.43
C THR A 140 -42.41 30.20 1.23
N VAL A 141 -43.64 29.70 1.40
CA VAL A 141 -44.43 29.14 0.29
C VAL A 141 -45.00 30.32 -0.50
N SER A 142 -44.34 30.67 -1.61
CA SER A 142 -44.88 31.63 -2.57
C SER A 142 -45.71 30.88 -3.61
N ALA A 143 -47.03 31.01 -3.48
CA ALA A 143 -48.00 30.54 -4.46
C ALA A 143 -48.13 31.59 -5.56
N ASN A 144 -47.29 31.51 -6.59
CA ASN A 144 -47.58 32.13 -7.88
C ASN A 144 -46.95 31.29 -9.00
N GLY A 145 -47.76 31.00 -10.02
CA GLY A 145 -47.46 30.09 -11.12
C GLY A 145 -46.23 30.51 -11.93
N SER A 146 -45.07 30.12 -11.44
CA SER A 146 -43.79 30.28 -12.12
C SER A 146 -43.55 29.05 -12.97
N THR A 147 -43.51 29.27 -14.28
CA THR A 147 -42.94 28.35 -15.26
C THR A 147 -41.62 27.80 -14.69
N ALA A 148 -41.54 26.49 -14.49
CA ALA A 148 -40.34 25.83 -14.00
C ALA A 148 -39.23 25.97 -15.06
N VAL A 149 -38.41 27.01 -14.91
CA VAL A 149 -37.13 27.11 -15.60
C VAL A 149 -36.25 26.08 -14.92
N PHE A 150 -35.87 25.04 -15.66
CA PHE A 150 -34.79 24.14 -15.26
C PHE A 150 -33.53 24.99 -15.16
N ALA A 151 -33.24 25.51 -13.96
CA ALA A 151 -31.90 25.97 -13.65
C ALA A 151 -31.00 24.74 -13.81
N PRO A 152 -30.00 24.77 -14.70
CA PRO A 152 -28.97 23.75 -14.72
C PRO A 152 -28.46 23.62 -13.28
N LEU A 153 -28.41 22.38 -12.77
CA LEU A 153 -27.80 22.11 -11.50
C LEU A 153 -26.34 22.55 -11.66
N GLU A 154 -25.99 23.74 -11.16
CA GLU A 154 -24.59 24.14 -11.00
C GLU A 154 -24.01 23.15 -10.01
N VAL A 155 -23.39 22.11 -10.55
CA VAL A 155 -22.45 21.26 -9.83
C VAL A 155 -21.46 22.25 -9.26
N ALA A 156 -21.45 22.39 -7.93
CA ALA A 156 -20.48 23.23 -7.25
C ALA A 156 -19.12 22.85 -7.81
N GLU A 157 -18.50 23.79 -8.54
CA GLU A 157 -17.18 23.65 -9.11
C GLU A 157 -16.30 23.05 -8.02
N GLY A 158 -15.64 21.92 -8.33
CA GLY A 158 -14.73 21.24 -7.41
C GLY A 158 -13.80 22.27 -6.79
N ALA A 159 -13.35 22.02 -5.56
CA ALA A 159 -12.40 22.93 -4.95
C ALA A 159 -11.23 23.10 -5.92
N ASP A 160 -10.95 24.33 -6.36
CA ASP A 160 -9.82 24.64 -7.25
C ASP A 160 -8.51 24.32 -6.51
N CYS A 161 -8.13 23.05 -6.51
CA CYS A 161 -6.94 22.57 -5.85
C CYS A 161 -5.72 22.99 -6.66
N GLU A 162 -4.69 23.50 -5.97
CA GLU A 162 -3.43 23.91 -6.62
C GLU A 162 -2.71 22.71 -7.25
N ILE A 163 -2.85 21.53 -6.64
CA ILE A 163 -2.27 20.27 -7.10
C ILE A 163 -3.41 19.36 -7.55
N GLU A 164 -3.29 18.82 -8.77
CA GLU A 164 -4.24 17.88 -9.34
C GLU A 164 -4.08 16.48 -8.72
N SER A 165 -5.19 15.77 -8.54
CA SER A 165 -5.18 14.37 -8.13
C SER A 165 -4.63 13.49 -9.25
N HIS A 166 -3.83 12.47 -8.93
CA HIS A 166 -3.33 11.56 -9.95
C HIS A 166 -4.46 10.77 -10.62
N LEU A 167 -4.33 10.50 -11.92
CA LEU A 167 -5.36 9.83 -12.73
C LEU A 167 -5.77 8.47 -12.14
N ASP A 168 -4.83 7.71 -11.57
CA ASP A 168 -5.11 6.41 -10.95
C ASP A 168 -5.89 6.50 -9.64
N LEU A 169 -6.06 7.70 -9.06
CA LEU A 169 -6.85 7.93 -7.85
C LEU A 169 -8.27 8.40 -8.13
N VAL A 170 -8.58 8.81 -9.38
CA VAL A 170 -9.91 9.36 -9.73
C VAL A 170 -11.02 8.30 -9.66
N GLY A 171 -10.65 7.02 -9.65
CA GLY A 171 -11.61 5.92 -9.42
C GLY A 171 -12.15 5.89 -7.99
N TYR A 172 -11.47 6.54 -7.03
CA TYR A 172 -11.92 6.58 -5.64
C TYR A 172 -13.19 7.44 -5.49
N PRO A 173 -14.29 6.89 -4.93
CA PRO A 173 -15.56 7.62 -4.83
C PRO A 173 -15.46 8.89 -4.01
N GLU A 174 -15.97 9.99 -4.55
CA GLU A 174 -16.07 11.30 -3.87
C GLU A 174 -14.71 11.79 -3.32
N LEU A 175 -13.62 11.55 -4.08
CA LEU A 175 -12.24 11.76 -3.65
C LEU A 175 -12.01 13.09 -2.93
N GLU A 176 -12.30 14.22 -3.59
CA GLU A 176 -12.05 15.56 -3.03
C GLU A 176 -12.94 15.86 -1.83
N GLN A 177 -14.20 15.37 -1.84
CA GLN A 177 -15.11 15.57 -0.71
C GLN A 177 -14.66 14.79 0.52
N ARG A 178 -14.08 13.60 0.34
CA ARG A 178 -13.65 12.71 1.42
C ARG A 178 -12.21 12.94 1.89
N MET A 179 -11.32 13.39 1.01
CA MET A 179 -9.89 13.56 1.28
C MET A 179 -9.43 15.03 1.34
N GLY A 180 -10.22 15.96 0.80
CA GLY A 180 -9.82 17.36 0.58
C GLY A 180 -8.89 17.50 -0.63
N CYS A 181 -8.25 18.65 -0.77
CA CYS A 181 -7.29 18.89 -1.85
C CYS A 181 -5.99 18.09 -1.66
N PRO A 182 -5.37 17.59 -2.75
CA PRO A 182 -4.01 17.09 -2.71
C PRO A 182 -3.04 18.15 -2.18
N THR A 183 -2.08 17.73 -1.35
CA THR A 183 -1.05 18.60 -0.77
C THR A 183 0.35 18.29 -1.28
N GLU A 184 0.53 17.15 -1.95
CA GLU A 184 1.78 16.74 -2.59
C GLU A 184 1.50 16.06 -3.93
N GLU A 185 2.51 16.04 -4.80
CA GLU A 185 2.48 15.19 -6.01
C GLU A 185 2.39 13.71 -5.62
N ALA A 186 1.76 12.91 -6.48
CA ALA A 186 1.70 11.47 -6.28
C ALA A 186 3.09 10.81 -6.39
N ARG A 187 3.25 9.73 -5.63
CA ARG A 187 4.47 8.92 -5.56
C ARG A 187 4.18 7.49 -5.99
N PHE A 188 5.20 6.86 -6.55
CA PHE A 188 5.16 5.52 -7.14
C PHE A 188 6.20 4.58 -6.51
N ASP A 189 6.64 4.91 -5.29
CA ASP A 189 7.60 4.10 -4.56
C ASP A 189 6.99 2.72 -4.23
N PRO A 190 7.79 1.63 -4.18
CA PRO A 190 7.30 0.31 -3.84
C PRO A 190 6.54 0.28 -2.51
N ILE A 191 5.39 -0.39 -2.50
CA ILE A 191 4.59 -0.65 -1.30
C ILE A 191 4.48 -2.17 -1.09
N GLY A 192 4.92 -2.63 0.08
CA GLY A 192 4.67 -4.00 0.54
C GLY A 192 3.32 -4.09 1.21
N ILE A 193 2.63 -5.21 1.04
CA ILE A 193 1.35 -5.51 1.66
C ILE A 193 1.36 -6.93 2.24
N GLU A 194 0.85 -7.05 3.45
CA GLU A 194 0.50 -8.32 4.08
C GLU A 194 -0.93 -8.28 4.61
N GLU A 195 -1.67 -9.35 4.35
CA GLU A 195 -3.07 -9.50 4.74
C GLU A 195 -3.16 -10.41 5.96
N PHE A 196 -4.10 -10.11 6.85
CA PHE A 196 -4.30 -10.90 8.06
C PHE A 196 -5.75 -11.29 8.26
N GLY A 197 -5.95 -12.42 8.93
CA GLY A 197 -7.25 -12.99 9.26
C GLY A 197 -7.61 -14.25 8.49
N ASP A 198 -8.67 -14.91 8.94
CA ASP A 198 -8.99 -16.26 8.47
C ASP A 198 -9.66 -16.29 7.09
N LEU A 199 -10.46 -15.28 6.74
CA LEU A 199 -11.25 -15.25 5.50
C LEU A 199 -11.47 -13.82 4.97
N PRO A 200 -11.60 -13.64 3.63
CA PRO A 200 -12.05 -12.39 3.03
C PRO A 200 -13.47 -11.97 3.44
N PRO A 201 -13.80 -10.66 3.41
CA PRO A 201 -12.88 -9.55 3.16
C PRO A 201 -11.92 -9.37 4.33
N TYR A 202 -10.64 -9.14 4.03
CA TYR A 202 -9.64 -8.88 5.06
C TYR A 202 -9.85 -7.49 5.65
N ASP A 203 -9.77 -7.39 6.97
CA ASP A 203 -9.99 -6.19 7.75
C ASP A 203 -8.71 -5.73 8.49
N ARG A 204 -7.59 -6.40 8.21
CA ARG A 204 -6.31 -6.19 8.88
C ARG A 204 -5.19 -6.28 7.87
N PHE A 205 -4.29 -5.30 7.91
CA PHE A 205 -3.19 -5.20 6.96
C PHE A 205 -1.93 -4.70 7.63
N MET A 206 -0.78 -5.14 7.13
CA MET A 206 0.47 -4.39 7.26
C MET A 206 0.86 -3.83 5.90
N LEU A 207 1.21 -2.54 5.87
CA LEU A 207 1.68 -1.85 4.66
C LEU A 207 3.09 -1.31 4.90
N TRP A 208 4.03 -1.62 4.02
CA TRP A 208 5.40 -1.13 4.09
C TRP A 208 5.63 -0.05 3.03
N PHE A 209 5.98 1.15 3.49
CA PHE A 209 6.25 2.31 2.65
C PHE A 209 7.74 2.45 2.43
N SER A 210 8.24 2.00 1.28
CA SER A 210 9.69 1.90 1.02
C SER A 210 10.44 3.24 1.11
N HIS A 211 9.80 4.35 0.77
CA HIS A 211 10.37 5.70 0.85
C HIS A 211 10.59 6.15 2.30
N GLU A 212 9.62 5.89 3.17
CA GLU A 212 9.63 6.33 4.57
C GLU A 212 10.33 5.33 5.50
N LYS A 213 10.53 4.08 5.04
CA LYS A 213 10.96 2.95 5.87
C LYS A 213 10.04 2.77 7.08
N GLN A 214 8.74 2.84 6.83
CA GLN A 214 7.69 2.72 7.83
C GLN A 214 6.75 1.57 7.48
N ILE A 215 6.32 0.86 8.51
CA ILE A 215 5.28 -0.16 8.48
C ILE A 215 4.04 0.42 9.14
N TYR A 216 2.93 0.48 8.41
CA TYR A 216 1.63 0.86 8.93
C TYR A 216 0.87 -0.41 9.26
N VAL A 217 0.43 -0.55 10.51
CA VAL A 217 -0.41 -1.65 10.98
C VAL A 217 -1.83 -1.15 11.05
N LEU A 218 -2.68 -1.67 10.17
CA LEU A 218 -4.08 -1.32 10.01
C LEU A 218 -4.93 -2.32 10.80
N PHE A 219 -5.52 -1.87 11.91
CA PHE A 219 -6.25 -2.70 12.87
C PHE A 219 -7.73 -2.86 12.49
N PRO A 220 -8.40 -3.94 12.93
CA PRO A 220 -9.79 -4.22 12.53
C PRO A 220 -10.81 -3.22 13.10
N ASP A 221 -10.42 -2.43 14.10
CA ASP A 221 -11.24 -1.36 14.67
C ASP A 221 -11.22 -0.07 13.83
N GLY A 222 -10.57 -0.10 12.67
CA GLY A 222 -10.43 1.06 11.78
C GLY A 222 -9.38 2.06 12.25
N THR A 223 -8.56 1.74 13.26
CA THR A 223 -7.42 2.56 13.67
C THR A 223 -6.12 2.03 13.08
N TYR A 224 -5.08 2.86 13.00
CA TYR A 224 -3.76 2.40 12.59
C TYR A 224 -2.64 2.91 13.52
N LYS A 225 -1.51 2.21 13.46
CA LYS A 225 -0.25 2.67 14.05
C LYS A 225 0.89 2.54 13.05
N THR A 226 1.93 3.33 13.25
CA THR A 226 3.15 3.33 12.44
C THR A 226 4.34 2.82 13.24
N TYR A 227 5.21 2.08 12.57
CA TYR A 227 6.41 1.47 13.14
C TYR A 227 7.56 1.61 12.17
N ALA A 228 8.74 1.98 12.65
CA ALA A 228 9.93 1.98 11.81
C ALA A 228 10.26 0.55 11.36
N ASP A 229 10.61 0.39 10.08
CA ASP A 229 11.16 -0.86 9.57
C ASP A 229 12.62 -0.99 10.06
N THR A 230 12.83 -1.94 10.98
CA THR A 230 14.14 -2.20 11.59
C THR A 230 14.80 -3.47 11.06
N TRP A 231 14.24 -4.08 10.02
CA TRP A 231 14.78 -5.30 9.44
C TRP A 231 16.00 -5.00 8.57
N VAL A 232 17.08 -5.78 8.76
CA VAL A 232 18.34 -5.59 8.05
C VAL A 232 18.66 -6.81 7.18
N GLU A 233 18.74 -6.58 5.87
CA GLU A 233 19.09 -7.61 4.88
C GLU A 233 20.43 -8.29 5.22
N GLY A 234 20.43 -9.63 5.21
CA GLY A 234 21.62 -10.45 5.48
C GLY A 234 22.01 -10.55 6.96
N GLN A 235 21.39 -9.77 7.85
CA GLN A 235 21.58 -9.88 9.30
C GLN A 235 20.38 -10.55 9.96
N ASP A 236 19.18 -10.07 9.65
CA ASP A 236 17.94 -10.59 10.23
C ASP A 236 17.39 -11.75 9.38
N PRO A 237 16.82 -12.79 10.02
CA PRO A 237 16.20 -13.90 9.29
C PRO A 237 15.00 -13.42 8.46
N THR A 238 14.72 -14.12 7.35
CA THR A 238 13.53 -13.84 6.53
C THR A 238 12.22 -14.14 7.27
N HIS A 239 12.20 -15.20 8.07
CA HIS A 239 11.07 -15.59 8.93
C HIS A 239 11.54 -15.58 10.39
N PRO A 240 11.35 -14.47 11.14
CA PRO A 240 11.92 -14.33 12.49
C PRO A 240 11.33 -15.27 13.55
N CYS A 241 10.07 -15.71 13.37
CA CYS A 241 9.44 -16.69 14.24
C CYS A 241 8.32 -17.45 13.51
N ASN A 242 7.98 -18.64 14.01
CA ASN A 242 6.75 -19.37 13.70
C ASN A 242 6.03 -19.72 15.01
N PRO A 243 5.04 -18.92 15.46
CA PRO A 243 4.38 -19.14 16.75
C PRO A 243 3.43 -20.34 16.76
N LEU A 244 3.00 -20.83 15.58
CA LEU A 244 2.09 -21.95 15.47
C LEU A 244 2.80 -23.31 15.65
N GLY A 245 4.13 -23.29 15.63
CA GLY A 245 4.94 -24.51 15.56
C GLY A 245 4.80 -25.19 14.18
N GLY A 246 5.79 -25.99 13.81
CA GLY A 246 5.82 -26.66 12.51
C GLY A 246 7.08 -26.33 11.72
N GLU A 247 6.99 -26.42 10.39
CA GLU A 247 8.08 -26.03 9.51
C GLU A 247 8.30 -24.52 9.58
N ALA A 248 9.56 -24.07 9.39
CA ALA A 248 9.92 -22.68 9.61
C ALA A 248 9.09 -21.68 8.79
N ASP A 249 8.60 -22.10 7.61
CA ASP A 249 7.91 -21.25 6.65
C ASP A 249 6.46 -21.72 6.38
N SER A 250 5.88 -22.55 7.26
CA SER A 250 4.52 -23.09 7.12
C SER A 250 3.72 -23.02 8.42
N PRO A 251 2.47 -22.50 8.41
CA PRO A 251 1.72 -21.89 7.28
C PRO A 251 2.39 -20.59 6.78
N PRO A 252 1.85 -19.86 5.77
CA PRO A 252 2.41 -18.55 5.41
C PRO A 252 2.65 -17.67 6.64
N LEU A 253 3.81 -17.05 6.71
CA LEU A 253 4.23 -16.16 7.80
C LEU A 253 4.66 -14.83 7.22
N PRO A 254 4.49 -13.71 7.94
CA PRO A 254 4.99 -12.43 7.49
C PRO A 254 6.51 -12.49 7.40
N ARG A 255 7.07 -11.87 6.37
CA ARG A 255 8.51 -11.94 6.07
C ARG A 255 9.17 -10.62 6.47
N ARG A 256 10.50 -10.65 6.60
CA ARG A 256 11.34 -9.45 6.70
C ARG A 256 10.85 -8.47 7.78
N GLY A 257 10.61 -7.20 7.41
CA GLY A 257 10.13 -6.13 8.30
C GLY A 257 8.79 -6.46 8.97
N PHE A 258 7.84 -7.01 8.21
CA PHE A 258 6.55 -7.44 8.77
C PHE A 258 6.73 -8.58 9.76
N GLY A 259 7.51 -9.59 9.39
CA GLY A 259 7.82 -10.73 10.25
C GLY A 259 8.49 -10.31 11.56
N LYS A 260 9.46 -9.39 11.48
CA LYS A 260 10.18 -8.91 12.66
C LYS A 260 9.25 -8.15 13.60
N LEU A 261 8.49 -7.19 13.06
CA LEU A 261 7.52 -6.42 13.83
C LEU A 261 6.48 -7.32 14.49
N TRP A 262 5.90 -8.27 13.74
CA TRP A 262 4.87 -9.19 14.21
C TRP A 262 5.41 -10.13 15.30
N CYS A 263 6.62 -10.66 15.14
CA CYS A 263 7.24 -11.58 16.10
C CYS A 263 7.68 -10.90 17.41
N GLU A 264 8.16 -9.66 17.36
CA GLU A 264 8.65 -8.94 18.54
C GLU A 264 7.52 -8.31 19.37
N ASN A 265 6.30 -8.24 18.83
CA ASN A 265 5.16 -7.57 19.46
C ASN A 265 3.97 -8.54 19.63
N PRO A 266 3.87 -9.25 20.77
CA PRO A 266 2.81 -10.23 20.99
C PRO A 266 1.40 -9.63 20.94
N ASP A 267 1.24 -8.35 21.29
CA ASP A 267 -0.04 -7.64 21.19
C ASP A 267 -0.46 -7.45 19.72
N ILE A 268 0.48 -7.10 18.84
CA ILE A 268 0.23 -6.99 17.40
C ILE A 268 -0.10 -8.39 16.87
N GLN A 269 0.68 -9.40 17.20
CA GLN A 269 0.43 -10.78 16.78
C GLN A 269 -0.96 -11.26 17.18
N SER A 270 -1.38 -10.99 18.43
CA SER A 270 -2.70 -11.39 18.94
C SER A 270 -3.86 -10.69 18.21
N VAL A 271 -3.70 -9.41 17.84
CA VAL A 271 -4.76 -8.66 17.14
C VAL A 271 -4.79 -9.00 15.66
N MET A 272 -3.63 -9.13 15.03
CA MET A 272 -3.51 -9.39 13.59
C MET A 272 -3.89 -10.84 13.27
N GLY A 273 -3.50 -11.81 14.10
CA GLY A 273 -3.91 -13.20 13.94
C GLY A 273 -3.17 -13.93 12.81
N THR A 274 -3.91 -14.79 12.09
CA THR A 274 -3.39 -15.68 11.05
C THR A 274 -3.03 -14.93 9.77
N VAL A 275 -2.15 -15.54 8.98
CA VAL A 275 -1.64 -14.98 7.73
C VAL A 275 -2.06 -15.93 6.60
N PRO A 276 -3.14 -15.61 5.87
CA PRO A 276 -3.73 -16.51 4.87
C PRO A 276 -2.92 -16.52 3.57
N ARG A 277 -2.06 -15.53 3.34
CA ARG A 277 -1.28 -15.33 2.13
C ARG A 277 0.05 -14.68 2.46
N GLU A 278 1.08 -14.99 1.67
CA GLU A 278 2.41 -14.40 1.82
C GLU A 278 2.48 -12.92 1.44
N GLU A 279 3.43 -12.25 2.08
CA GLU A 279 3.82 -10.87 1.78
C GLU A 279 4.13 -10.68 0.30
N ARG A 280 3.65 -9.57 -0.26
CA ARG A 280 3.90 -9.19 -1.65
C ARG A 280 4.04 -7.68 -1.80
N LEU A 281 4.53 -7.26 -2.97
CA LEU A 281 4.46 -5.87 -3.39
C LEU A 281 3.15 -5.62 -4.15
N CYS A 282 2.59 -4.42 -4.02
CA CYS A 282 1.63 -3.91 -5.01
C CYS A 282 2.30 -3.95 -6.39
N GLN A 283 1.61 -4.47 -7.42
CA GLN A 283 2.17 -4.56 -8.77
C GLN A 283 2.40 -3.15 -9.36
N HIS A 284 1.50 -2.24 -9.03
CA HIS A 284 1.63 -0.79 -9.21
C HIS A 284 1.05 -0.12 -7.96
N ALA A 285 1.68 0.96 -7.51
CA ALA A 285 1.24 1.70 -6.33
C ALA A 285 1.23 3.19 -6.65
N VAL A 286 0.14 3.86 -6.30
CA VAL A 286 0.04 5.32 -6.36
C VAL A 286 -0.35 5.82 -4.98
N LEU A 287 0.56 6.57 -4.36
CA LEU A 287 0.35 7.20 -3.07
C LEU A 287 0.30 8.71 -3.26
N GLN A 288 -0.78 9.36 -2.82
CA GLN A 288 -0.84 10.82 -2.80
C GLN A 288 -1.32 11.33 -1.44
N ARG A 289 -0.70 12.43 -0.99
CA ARG A 289 -1.07 13.12 0.23
C ARG A 289 -2.18 14.13 -0.06
N PHE A 290 -3.18 14.18 0.82
CA PHE A 290 -4.32 15.09 0.78
C PHE A 290 -4.48 15.80 2.12
N ALA A 291 -5.32 16.82 2.16
CA ALA A 291 -5.56 17.62 3.37
C ALA A 291 -6.04 16.80 4.58
N ALA A 292 -6.80 15.72 4.36
CA ALA A 292 -7.31 14.86 5.44
C ALA A 292 -6.43 13.64 5.76
N GLY A 293 -5.41 13.35 4.94
CA GLY A 293 -4.66 12.11 5.07
C GLY A 293 -3.89 11.73 3.83
N ARG A 294 -3.76 10.43 3.57
CA ARG A 294 -3.15 9.88 2.34
C ARG A 294 -4.05 8.81 1.74
N LEU A 295 -4.07 8.74 0.42
CA LEU A 295 -4.75 7.69 -0.32
C LEU A 295 -3.72 6.87 -1.07
N LEU A 296 -3.77 5.56 -0.88
CA LEU A 296 -2.96 4.59 -1.61
C LEU A 296 -3.88 3.79 -2.53
N ALA A 297 -3.66 3.85 -3.83
CA ALA A 297 -4.16 2.84 -4.76
C ALA A 297 -3.10 1.75 -4.93
N CYS A 298 -3.40 0.54 -4.45
CA CYS A 298 -2.60 -0.66 -4.64
C CYS A 298 -3.26 -1.52 -5.72
N PHE A 299 -2.56 -1.70 -6.83
CA PHE A 299 -3.01 -2.51 -7.95
C PHE A 299 -2.52 -3.94 -7.75
N GLU A 300 -3.47 -4.87 -7.76
CA GLU A 300 -3.19 -6.29 -7.56
C GLU A 300 -4.00 -7.10 -8.57
N ASP A 301 -3.27 -7.80 -9.42
CA ASP A 301 -3.80 -8.62 -10.52
C ASP A 301 -4.66 -7.78 -11.47
N ALA A 302 -5.98 -7.82 -11.29
CA ALA A 302 -6.96 -7.08 -12.10
C ALA A 302 -7.88 -6.20 -11.24
N THR A 303 -7.56 -6.02 -9.95
CA THR A 303 -8.35 -5.26 -8.98
C THR A 303 -7.54 -4.12 -8.39
N VAL A 304 -8.23 -3.06 -7.97
CA VAL A 304 -7.60 -1.93 -7.29
C VAL A 304 -8.14 -1.85 -5.88
N ARG A 305 -7.23 -1.80 -4.90
CA ARG A 305 -7.59 -1.51 -3.51
C ARG A 305 -7.11 -0.13 -3.12
N TYR A 306 -8.07 0.70 -2.72
CA TYR A 306 -7.82 2.02 -2.20
C TYR A 306 -7.77 1.95 -0.68
N PHE A 307 -6.59 2.19 -0.11
CA PHE A 307 -6.41 2.35 1.33
C PHE A 307 -6.44 3.83 1.66
N ARG A 308 -7.45 4.25 2.40
CA ARG A 308 -7.55 5.60 2.95
C ARG A 308 -6.95 5.58 4.35
N ILE A 309 -5.89 6.35 4.57
CA ILE A 309 -5.20 6.45 5.86
C ILE A 309 -5.27 7.92 6.30
N LEU A 310 -6.11 8.21 7.31
CA LEU A 310 -6.46 9.56 7.73
C LEU A 310 -5.53 10.10 8.82
N ASP A 311 -5.43 11.42 8.92
CA ASP A 311 -4.57 12.06 9.92
C ASP A 311 -5.13 12.01 11.34
N ASP A 312 -6.40 11.64 11.49
CA ASP A 312 -7.05 11.40 12.78
C ASP A 312 -6.73 10.01 13.38
N GLY A 313 -5.88 9.23 12.71
CA GLY A 313 -5.49 7.89 13.16
C GLY A 313 -6.43 6.78 12.70
N THR A 314 -7.40 7.07 11.82
CA THR A 314 -8.32 6.07 11.27
C THR A 314 -7.96 5.66 9.85
N TRP A 315 -8.48 4.51 9.40
CA TRP A 315 -8.32 4.01 8.05
C TRP A 315 -9.56 3.24 7.58
N ASP A 316 -9.70 3.13 6.26
CA ASP A 316 -10.59 2.17 5.62
C ASP A 316 -10.02 1.71 4.28
N VAL A 317 -10.64 0.67 3.71
CA VAL A 317 -10.30 0.14 2.40
C VAL A 317 -11.54 0.04 1.51
N VAL A 318 -11.39 0.44 0.25
CA VAL A 318 -12.40 0.25 -0.80
C VAL A 318 -11.77 -0.58 -1.91
N ALA A 319 -12.35 -1.73 -2.21
CA ALA A 319 -11.95 -2.57 -3.34
C ALA A 319 -12.86 -2.30 -4.55
N GLN A 320 -12.27 -2.18 -5.73
CA GLN A 320 -12.94 -2.02 -7.02
C GLN A 320 -12.52 -3.10 -8.01
#